data_AF-A0A7Y2AFD0-F1
#
_entry.id   AF-A0A7Y2AFD0-F1
#
_cell.length_a   1.000
_cell.length_b   1.000
_cell.length_c   1.000
_cell.angle_alpha   90.00
_cell.angle_beta   90.00
_cell.angle_gamma   90.00
#
_symmetry.space_group_name_H-M   'P 1'
#
loop_
_entity.id
_entity.type
_entity.pdbx_description
1 polymer ?
#
loop_
_entity_poly.entity_id
_entity_poly.type
_entity_poly.pdbx_seq_one_letter_code
_entity_poly.pdbx_strand_id
1 'polypeptide(L)'
;MTCLSALRTSLFAILVTFSVSNVAAQPPALPGYIESDGILVAPIPDTSAYFAYSKHGGKWRKHRFPGGMNVVPIIGNQCAVFALSGHVVTELVAVDRTGNYRTIKLSKPTAKACTPVIGGKVAVVHVDGTVYAFSGITGAWDAVDAGGHVANVDTEHAVLRTPDSISVFSAITGNWATADLKDAAAKVAEWKHTDEKDTDRQP
;
A
#
# COMPACT_ATOMS: atom_id res chain seq x y z
N MET A 1 11.25 -23.47 103.48
CA MET A 1 10.21 -24.06 102.61
C MET A 1 9.36 -22.94 102.03
N THR A 2 8.93 -23.08 100.76
CA THR A 2 8.18 -22.16 99.86
C THR A 2 8.89 -20.86 99.42
N CYS A 3 8.82 -20.38 98.17
CA CYS A 3 8.63 -20.93 96.83
C CYS A 3 8.98 -19.76 95.88
N LEU A 4 9.88 -19.94 94.90
CA LEU A 4 10.29 -18.90 93.93
C LEU A 4 9.26 -18.83 92.79
N SER A 5 8.72 -17.64 92.51
CA SER A 5 7.89 -17.38 91.33
C SER A 5 8.78 -17.11 90.10
N ALA A 6 8.61 -17.91 89.05
CA ALA A 6 9.28 -17.71 87.76
C ALA A 6 8.39 -16.90 86.81
N LEU A 7 8.93 -15.80 86.31
CA LEU A 7 8.35 -14.92 85.29
C LEU A 7 8.56 -15.56 83.90
N ARG A 8 7.50 -15.81 83.13
CA ARG A 8 7.57 -16.28 81.74
C ARG A 8 7.48 -15.10 80.78
N THR A 9 8.55 -14.86 80.02
CA THR A 9 8.58 -13.89 78.91
C THR A 9 8.29 -14.65 77.60
N SER A 10 7.17 -14.37 76.95
CA SER A 10 6.84 -14.94 75.63
C SER A 10 7.41 -14.06 74.51
N LEU A 11 8.22 -14.66 73.63
CA LEU A 11 8.69 -14.05 72.38
C LEU A 11 7.71 -14.44 71.25
N PHE A 12 7.10 -13.46 70.58
CA PHE A 12 6.38 -13.68 69.32
C PHE A 12 7.34 -13.49 68.14
N ALA A 13 7.55 -14.53 67.33
CA ALA A 13 8.26 -14.43 66.06
C ALA A 13 7.24 -14.12 64.94
N ILE A 14 7.39 -12.98 64.28
CA ILE A 14 6.60 -12.60 63.10
C ILE A 14 7.29 -13.19 61.87
N LEU A 15 6.63 -14.16 61.24
CA LEU A 15 7.06 -14.77 59.98
C LEU A 15 6.50 -13.94 58.81
N VAL A 16 7.35 -13.17 58.13
CA VAL A 16 6.98 -12.46 56.90
C VAL A 16 7.13 -13.42 55.72
N THR A 17 6.01 -13.77 55.08
CA THR A 17 6.01 -14.55 53.84
C THR A 17 6.06 -13.59 52.65
N PHE A 18 7.15 -13.63 51.89
CA PHE A 18 7.25 -12.97 50.58
C PHE A 18 6.61 -13.87 49.54
N SER A 19 5.41 -13.52 49.08
CA SER A 19 4.81 -14.11 47.89
C SER A 19 5.56 -13.60 46.66
N VAL A 20 6.44 -14.43 46.10
CA VAL A 20 7.03 -14.16 44.79
C VAL A 20 5.96 -14.48 43.75
N SER A 21 5.25 -13.46 43.28
CA SER A 21 4.36 -13.62 42.12
C SER A 21 5.22 -13.98 40.92
N ASN A 22 5.23 -15.26 40.52
CA ASN A 22 5.69 -15.69 39.21
C ASN A 22 4.75 -15.08 38.18
N VAL A 23 5.02 -13.85 37.75
CA VAL A 23 4.44 -13.30 36.52
C VAL A 23 5.09 -14.10 35.41
N ALA A 24 4.41 -15.15 34.94
CA ALA A 24 4.79 -15.82 33.71
C ALA A 24 4.81 -14.74 32.61
N ALA A 25 5.99 -14.47 32.04
CA ALA A 25 6.10 -13.55 30.92
C ALA A 25 5.16 -14.04 29.80
N GLN A 26 4.21 -13.21 29.38
CA GLN A 26 3.43 -13.53 28.19
C GLN A 26 4.40 -13.74 27.03
N PRO A 27 4.22 -14.79 26.21
CA PRO A 27 5.02 -14.94 25.00
C PRO A 27 4.87 -13.67 24.15
N PRO A 28 5.94 -13.22 23.48
CA PRO A 28 5.89 -12.02 22.65
C PRO A 28 4.76 -12.17 21.63
N ALA A 29 4.00 -11.10 21.41
CA ALA A 29 2.95 -11.09 20.42
C ALA A 29 3.51 -11.50 19.05
N LEU A 30 2.80 -12.37 18.34
CA LEU A 30 3.19 -12.75 16.98
C LEU A 30 3.16 -11.50 16.08
N PRO A 31 4.13 -11.33 15.17
CA PRO A 31 4.09 -10.25 14.20
C PRO A 31 2.81 -10.33 13.39
N GLY A 32 2.10 -9.21 13.27
CA GLY A 32 0.97 -9.11 12.35
C GLY A 32 1.43 -9.25 10.90
N TYR A 33 0.49 -9.55 10.01
CA TYR A 33 0.70 -9.52 8.56
C TYR A 33 -0.62 -9.18 7.86
N ILE A 34 -0.52 -8.77 6.61
CA ILE A 34 -1.66 -8.68 5.70
C ILE A 34 -1.46 -9.64 4.55
N GLU A 35 -2.53 -10.24 4.05
CA GLU A 35 -2.45 -11.18 2.94
C GLU A 35 -3.62 -11.07 1.97
N SER A 36 -3.39 -11.57 0.77
CA SER A 36 -4.38 -11.84 -0.27
C SER A 36 -4.13 -13.23 -0.86
N ASP A 37 -4.83 -13.59 -1.93
CA ASP A 37 -4.65 -14.88 -2.60
C ASP A 37 -3.24 -15.08 -3.18
N GLY A 38 -2.56 -14.00 -3.57
CA GLY A 38 -1.27 -14.06 -4.24
C GLY A 38 -0.06 -13.71 -3.35
N ILE A 39 -0.25 -12.84 -2.37
CA ILE A 39 0.86 -12.19 -1.65
C ILE A 39 0.56 -12.13 -0.14
N LEU A 40 1.62 -12.19 0.67
CA LEU A 40 1.59 -11.83 2.09
C LEU A 40 2.67 -10.78 2.34
N VAL A 41 2.34 -9.75 3.13
CA VAL A 41 3.29 -8.70 3.56
C VAL A 41 3.30 -8.62 5.08
N ALA A 42 4.50 -8.68 5.67
CA ALA A 42 4.69 -8.65 7.12
C ALA A 42 5.78 -7.62 7.50
N PRO A 43 5.54 -6.74 8.49
CA PRO A 43 6.60 -5.91 9.07
C PRO A 43 7.64 -6.78 9.78
N ILE A 44 8.89 -6.31 9.77
CA ILE A 44 9.96 -6.88 10.58
C ILE A 44 10.04 -6.04 11.87
N PRO A 45 9.76 -6.64 13.05
CA PRO A 45 9.74 -5.93 14.33
C PRO A 45 10.98 -5.07 14.55
N ASP A 46 10.78 -3.88 15.14
CA ASP A 46 11.83 -2.92 15.48
C ASP A 46 12.68 -2.43 14.29
N THR A 47 12.16 -2.53 13.07
CA THR A 47 12.84 -2.04 11.87
C THR A 47 11.89 -1.31 10.92
N SER A 48 12.45 -0.55 9.98
CA SER A 48 11.73 0.01 8.83
C SER A 48 11.60 -0.98 7.65
N ALA A 49 11.74 -2.28 7.90
CA ALA A 49 11.77 -3.28 6.84
C ALA A 49 10.53 -4.17 6.85
N TYR A 50 10.19 -4.65 5.66
CA TYR A 50 9.06 -5.53 5.42
C TYR A 50 9.53 -6.77 4.67
N PHE A 51 8.87 -7.87 4.98
CA PHE A 51 8.90 -9.08 4.18
C PHE A 51 7.71 -9.12 3.23
N ALA A 52 7.93 -9.63 2.02
CA ALA A 52 6.90 -10.04 1.09
C ALA A 52 7.09 -11.51 0.73
N TYR A 53 6.01 -12.28 0.74
CA TYR A 53 5.98 -13.67 0.31
C TYR A 53 5.06 -13.81 -0.90
N SER A 54 5.55 -14.49 -1.94
CA SER A 54 4.70 -14.92 -3.06
C SER A 54 4.14 -16.31 -2.80
N LYS A 55 2.82 -16.43 -2.76
CA LYS A 55 2.13 -17.73 -2.67
C LYS A 55 2.28 -18.57 -3.94
N HIS A 56 2.57 -17.93 -5.07
CA HIS A 56 2.89 -18.61 -6.33
C HIS A 56 4.33 -19.13 -6.36
N GLY A 57 5.29 -18.30 -5.96
CA GLY A 57 6.72 -18.60 -6.08
C GLY A 57 7.33 -19.29 -4.87
N GLY A 58 6.64 -19.29 -3.73
CA GLY A 58 7.12 -19.85 -2.47
C GLY A 58 8.32 -19.12 -1.87
N LYS A 59 8.55 -17.85 -2.24
CA LYS A 59 9.78 -17.11 -1.92
C LYS A 59 9.48 -15.88 -1.09
N TRP A 60 10.32 -15.68 -0.06
CA TRP A 60 10.40 -14.44 0.70
C TRP A 60 11.35 -13.44 0.03
N ARG A 61 10.99 -12.17 0.14
CA ARG A 61 11.78 -11.00 -0.24
C ARG A 61 11.70 -9.98 0.87
N LYS A 62 12.73 -9.15 0.99
CA LYS A 62 12.83 -8.10 2.00
C LYS A 62 13.08 -6.76 1.33
N HIS A 63 12.44 -5.72 1.84
CA HIS A 63 12.74 -4.34 1.49
C HIS A 63 12.79 -3.49 2.75
N ARG A 64 13.70 -2.51 2.77
CA ARG A 64 13.88 -1.58 3.89
C ARG A 64 13.53 -0.18 3.40
N PHE A 65 12.55 0.44 4.04
CA PHE A 65 12.21 1.85 3.83
C PHE A 65 13.18 2.77 4.59
N PRO A 66 13.29 4.04 4.18
CA PRO A 66 13.98 5.06 4.96
C PRO A 66 13.50 5.10 6.42
N GLY A 67 14.42 5.29 7.36
CA GLY A 67 14.08 5.40 8.78
C GLY A 67 13.19 6.61 9.07
N GLY A 68 12.32 6.51 10.07
CA GLY A 68 11.39 7.58 10.46
C GLY A 68 10.13 7.69 9.59
N MET A 69 10.07 6.99 8.46
CA MET A 69 8.88 6.94 7.61
C MET A 69 7.81 6.06 8.26
N ASN A 70 6.58 6.56 8.34
CA ASN A 70 5.43 5.72 8.61
C ASN A 70 5.04 4.99 7.32
N VAL A 71 4.98 3.67 7.39
CA VAL A 71 4.78 2.78 6.25
C VAL A 71 3.59 1.89 6.55
N VAL A 72 2.55 1.96 5.72
CA VAL A 72 1.36 1.12 5.86
C VAL A 72 1.16 0.35 4.55
N PRO A 73 1.34 -0.98 4.54
CA PRO A 73 1.09 -1.77 3.36
C PRO A 73 -0.42 -1.83 3.07
N ILE A 74 -0.77 -1.75 1.80
CA ILE A 74 -2.11 -1.89 1.25
C ILE A 74 -2.03 -3.01 0.20
N ILE A 75 -2.91 -4.01 0.30
CA ILE A 75 -2.82 -5.23 -0.49
C ILE A 75 -4.04 -5.42 -1.40
N GLY A 76 -3.77 -5.78 -2.65
CA GLY A 76 -4.73 -6.30 -3.62
C GLY A 76 -4.46 -7.78 -3.88
N ASN A 77 -5.25 -8.41 -4.76
CA ASN A 77 -5.10 -9.84 -5.05
C ASN A 77 -3.72 -10.23 -5.60
N GLN A 78 -3.10 -9.37 -6.41
CA GLN A 78 -1.85 -9.67 -7.12
C GLN A 78 -0.76 -8.60 -6.97
N CYS A 79 -0.96 -7.62 -6.10
CA CYS A 79 0.07 -6.66 -5.73
C CYS A 79 -0.13 -6.16 -4.31
N ALA A 80 0.92 -5.56 -3.77
CA ALA A 80 0.83 -4.67 -2.62
C ALA A 80 1.51 -3.34 -2.96
N VAL A 81 1.07 -2.27 -2.32
CA VAL A 81 1.65 -0.93 -2.41
C VAL A 81 1.70 -0.35 -1.01
N PHE A 82 2.50 0.68 -0.77
CA PHE A 82 2.68 1.23 0.57
C PHE A 82 2.18 2.67 0.61
N ALA A 83 1.28 2.96 1.55
CA ALA A 83 1.05 4.33 1.98
C ALA A 83 2.25 4.78 2.82
N LEU A 84 2.79 5.95 2.49
CA LEU A 84 4.00 6.48 3.09
C LEU A 84 3.69 7.84 3.71
N SER A 85 4.23 8.13 4.89
CA SER A 85 4.14 9.46 5.50
C SER A 85 5.27 9.75 6.49
N GLY A 86 5.34 11.00 6.99
CA GLY A 86 6.29 11.44 8.02
C GLY A 86 7.51 12.16 7.47
N HIS A 87 7.98 11.79 6.28
CA HIS A 87 9.06 12.44 5.55
C HIS A 87 8.68 12.68 4.08
N VAL A 88 9.51 13.45 3.38
CA VAL A 88 9.38 13.61 1.93
C VAL A 88 9.49 12.23 1.27
N VAL A 89 8.46 11.88 0.49
CA VAL A 89 8.41 10.63 -0.27
C VAL A 89 9.28 10.81 -1.50
N THR A 90 10.38 10.05 -1.59
CA THR A 90 11.35 10.14 -2.70
C THR A 90 11.20 9.02 -3.72
N GLU A 91 10.57 7.93 -3.34
CA GLU A 91 10.26 6.80 -4.20
C GLU A 91 8.95 6.16 -3.78
N LEU A 92 8.27 5.55 -4.74
CA LEU A 92 7.14 4.65 -4.50
C LEU A 92 7.64 3.22 -4.55
N VAL A 93 7.06 2.38 -3.70
CA VAL A 93 7.41 0.97 -3.58
C VAL A 93 6.14 0.15 -3.74
N ALA A 94 6.22 -0.94 -4.49
CA ALA A 94 5.18 -1.93 -4.61
C ALA A 94 5.76 -3.34 -4.65
N VAL A 95 4.91 -4.34 -4.47
CA VAL A 95 5.23 -5.76 -4.57
C VAL A 95 4.43 -6.36 -5.72
N ASP A 96 5.09 -6.98 -6.68
CA ASP A 96 4.43 -7.70 -7.79
C ASP A 96 3.92 -9.08 -7.35
N ARG A 97 3.14 -9.76 -8.20
CA ARG A 97 2.58 -11.11 -7.92
C ARG A 97 3.63 -12.19 -7.63
N THR A 98 4.88 -11.95 -8.03
CA THR A 98 6.01 -12.85 -7.78
C THR A 98 6.74 -12.53 -6.47
N GLY A 99 6.23 -11.57 -5.70
CA GLY A 99 6.76 -11.15 -4.40
C GLY A 99 7.95 -10.21 -4.51
N ASN A 100 8.29 -9.74 -5.71
CA ASN A 100 9.43 -8.84 -5.89
C ASN A 100 9.02 -7.40 -5.60
N TYR A 101 9.89 -6.69 -4.87
CA TYR A 101 9.75 -5.27 -4.66
C TYR A 101 10.15 -4.51 -5.94
N ARG A 102 9.31 -3.57 -6.34
CA ARG A 102 9.47 -2.72 -7.51
C ARG A 102 9.37 -1.27 -7.06
N THR A 103 10.35 -0.46 -7.45
CA THR A 103 10.41 0.93 -7.04
C THR A 103 10.40 1.86 -8.24
N ILE A 104 9.84 3.05 -8.05
CA ILE A 104 9.98 4.17 -8.99
C ILE A 104 10.38 5.41 -8.20
N LYS A 105 11.45 6.06 -8.65
CA LYS A 105 11.95 7.30 -8.04
C LYS A 105 11.11 8.48 -8.53
N LEU A 106 10.78 9.36 -7.60
CA LEU A 106 10.08 10.60 -7.90
C LEU A 106 11.10 11.67 -8.30
N SER A 107 10.85 12.35 -9.43
CA SER A 107 11.81 13.28 -10.02
C SER A 107 11.91 14.61 -9.25
N LYS A 108 10.80 15.08 -8.67
CA LYS A 108 10.71 16.32 -7.89
C LYS A 108 9.87 16.10 -6.62
N PRO A 109 10.37 15.33 -5.64
CA PRO A 109 9.57 14.93 -4.50
C PRO A 109 9.32 16.11 -3.56
N THR A 110 8.04 16.49 -3.40
CA THR A 110 7.62 17.49 -2.40
C THR A 110 6.58 16.94 -1.44
N ALA A 111 5.82 15.91 -1.85
CA ALA A 111 4.85 15.24 -1.00
C ALA A 111 5.48 14.63 0.27
N LYS A 112 4.85 14.88 1.41
CA LYS A 112 5.20 14.28 2.72
C LYS A 112 4.34 13.08 3.09
N ALA A 113 3.34 12.80 2.26
CA ALA A 113 2.48 11.65 2.39
C ALA A 113 1.94 11.23 1.03
N CYS A 114 1.71 9.95 0.85
CA CYS A 114 0.95 9.42 -0.27
C CYS A 114 0.05 8.28 0.20
N THR A 115 -1.19 8.27 -0.29
CA THR A 115 -2.18 7.24 0.01
C THR A 115 -2.58 6.57 -1.30
N PRO A 116 -2.13 5.33 -1.53
CA PRO A 116 -2.50 4.57 -2.70
C PRO A 116 -3.98 4.19 -2.73
N VAL A 117 -4.52 4.04 -3.93
CA VAL A 117 -5.77 3.33 -4.22
C VAL A 117 -5.40 2.01 -4.88
N ILE A 118 -5.92 0.89 -4.37
CA ILE A 118 -5.59 -0.44 -4.88
C ILE A 118 -6.82 -1.12 -5.48
N GLY A 119 -6.63 -1.73 -6.64
CA GLY A 119 -7.52 -2.71 -7.23
C GLY A 119 -7.02 -4.14 -6.96
N GLY A 120 -7.52 -5.10 -7.73
CA GLY A 120 -7.05 -6.49 -7.60
C GLY A 120 -5.63 -6.71 -8.15
N LYS A 121 -5.28 -6.02 -9.24
CA LYS A 121 -4.03 -6.22 -9.99
C LYS A 121 -3.32 -4.90 -10.34
N VAL A 122 -3.97 -3.77 -10.07
CA VAL A 122 -3.45 -2.42 -10.28
C VAL A 122 -3.41 -1.68 -8.95
N ALA A 123 -2.38 -0.87 -8.75
CA ALA A 123 -2.40 0.16 -7.73
C ALA A 123 -2.14 1.52 -8.36
N VAL A 124 -2.68 2.58 -7.77
CA VAL A 124 -2.47 3.96 -8.17
C VAL A 124 -2.00 4.77 -6.97
N VAL A 125 -1.04 5.67 -7.18
CA VAL A 125 -0.61 6.65 -6.20
C VAL A 125 -0.60 8.03 -6.85
N HIS A 126 -1.31 8.98 -6.26
CA HIS A 126 -1.28 10.38 -6.66
C HIS A 126 -0.20 11.11 -5.87
N VAL A 127 0.76 11.70 -6.58
CA VAL A 127 1.85 12.48 -5.98
C VAL A 127 2.15 13.69 -6.85
N ASP A 128 2.09 14.88 -6.25
CA ASP A 128 2.51 16.15 -6.87
C ASP A 128 1.93 16.38 -8.28
N GLY A 129 0.63 16.11 -8.44
CA GLY A 129 -0.10 16.29 -9.70
C GLY A 129 0.11 15.16 -10.73
N THR A 130 0.93 14.15 -10.43
CA THR A 130 1.16 12.98 -11.29
C THR A 130 0.43 11.76 -10.73
N VAL A 131 -0.16 10.95 -11.62
CA VAL A 131 -0.70 9.63 -11.28
C VAL A 131 0.34 8.57 -11.64
N TYR A 132 0.83 7.85 -10.64
CA TYR A 132 1.69 6.69 -10.82
C TYR A 132 0.84 5.43 -10.70
N ALA A 133 0.88 4.55 -11.69
CA ALA A 133 0.20 3.27 -11.65
C ALA A 133 1.21 2.12 -11.66
N PHE A 134 0.87 1.07 -10.94
CA PHE A 134 1.67 -0.13 -10.82
C PHE A 134 0.88 -1.35 -11.27
N SER A 135 1.50 -2.19 -12.09
CA SER A 135 0.97 -3.50 -12.45
C SER A 135 1.53 -4.59 -11.54
N GLY A 136 0.62 -5.27 -10.82
CA GLY A 136 0.95 -6.50 -10.11
C GLY A 136 1.33 -7.66 -11.03
N ILE A 137 0.92 -7.63 -12.30
CA ILE A 137 1.19 -8.69 -13.28
C ILE A 137 2.61 -8.56 -13.84
N THR A 138 2.95 -7.39 -14.37
CA THR A 138 4.23 -7.16 -15.06
C THR A 138 5.32 -6.65 -14.11
N GLY A 139 4.93 -6.12 -12.95
CA GLY A 139 5.85 -5.43 -12.04
C GLY A 139 6.31 -4.08 -12.56
N ALA A 140 5.67 -3.54 -13.60
CA ALA A 140 5.99 -2.25 -14.17
C ALA A 140 5.28 -1.10 -13.44
N TRP A 141 5.97 0.02 -13.38
CA TRP A 141 5.42 1.32 -13.03
C TRP A 141 5.29 2.15 -14.31
N ASP A 142 4.21 2.92 -14.40
CA ASP A 142 4.08 3.96 -15.42
C ASP A 142 3.34 5.17 -14.84
N ALA A 143 3.54 6.34 -15.45
CA ALA A 143 3.04 7.59 -14.91
C ALA A 143 2.41 8.47 -15.99
N VAL A 144 1.40 9.24 -15.59
CA VAL A 144 0.74 10.25 -16.43
C VAL A 144 0.47 11.50 -15.61
N ASP A 145 0.59 12.67 -16.24
CA ASP A 145 0.17 13.93 -15.61
C ASP A 145 -1.34 13.91 -15.38
N ALA A 146 -1.73 14.20 -14.14
CA ALA A 146 -3.11 14.18 -13.70
C ALA A 146 -3.78 15.55 -13.85
N GLY A 147 -3.03 16.66 -13.89
CA GLY A 147 -3.60 18.00 -13.79
C GLY A 147 -4.50 18.21 -12.55
N GLY A 148 -4.28 17.44 -11.48
CA GLY A 148 -5.13 17.44 -10.28
C GLY A 148 -6.35 16.52 -10.33
N HIS A 149 -6.58 15.79 -11.43
CA HIS A 149 -7.66 14.81 -11.54
C HIS A 149 -7.31 13.48 -10.84
N VAL A 150 -8.34 12.77 -10.37
CA VAL A 150 -8.18 11.48 -9.68
C VAL A 150 -8.48 10.34 -10.65
N ALA A 151 -7.70 9.27 -10.58
CA ALA A 151 -7.94 8.07 -11.36
C ALA A 151 -8.88 7.13 -10.60
N ASN A 152 -9.86 6.57 -11.29
CA ASN A 152 -10.68 5.49 -10.78
C ASN A 152 -9.96 4.16 -11.01
N VAL A 153 -10.03 3.25 -10.05
CA VAL A 153 -9.32 1.97 -10.10
C VAL A 153 -10.33 0.84 -10.00
N ASP A 154 -10.25 -0.11 -10.93
CA ASP A 154 -10.97 -1.38 -10.85
C ASP A 154 -9.99 -2.54 -10.64
N THR A 155 -10.43 -3.78 -10.88
CA THR A 155 -9.58 -4.95 -10.67
C THR A 155 -8.32 -4.95 -11.54
N GLU A 156 -8.40 -4.50 -12.79
CA GLU A 156 -7.37 -4.67 -13.80
C GLU A 156 -6.93 -3.37 -14.48
N HIS A 157 -7.65 -2.28 -14.24
CA HIS A 157 -7.41 -1.00 -14.89
C HIS A 157 -7.42 0.16 -13.90
N ALA A 158 -6.69 1.21 -14.27
CA ALA A 158 -6.92 2.55 -13.74
C ALA A 158 -7.32 3.48 -14.88
N VAL A 159 -8.33 4.32 -14.64
CA VAL A 159 -8.86 5.24 -15.63
C VAL A 159 -8.74 6.66 -15.08
N LEU A 160 -7.96 7.49 -15.76
CA LEU A 160 -7.86 8.93 -15.53
C LEU A 160 -8.63 9.65 -16.63
N ARG A 161 -9.50 10.58 -16.24
CA ARG A 161 -10.22 11.45 -17.17
C ARG A 161 -9.86 12.90 -16.88
N THR A 162 -9.44 13.61 -17.92
CA THR A 162 -9.24 15.06 -17.92
C THR A 162 -10.20 15.69 -18.94
N PRO A 163 -10.32 17.02 -19.01
CA PRO A 163 -11.09 17.67 -20.07
C PRO A 163 -10.61 17.33 -21.48
N ASP A 164 -9.31 17.10 -21.64
CA ASP A 164 -8.65 16.96 -22.93
C ASP A 164 -8.31 15.51 -23.29
N SER A 165 -8.37 14.59 -22.34
CA SER A 165 -7.91 13.22 -22.56
C SER A 165 -8.57 12.17 -21.67
N ILE A 166 -8.54 10.93 -22.14
CA ILE A 166 -8.79 9.74 -21.32
C ILE A 166 -7.54 8.88 -21.37
N SER A 167 -6.98 8.59 -20.19
CA SER A 167 -5.84 7.70 -20.02
C SER A 167 -6.26 6.43 -19.28
N VAL A 168 -5.86 5.28 -19.79
CA VAL A 168 -6.13 3.97 -19.18
C VAL A 168 -4.83 3.24 -18.94
N PHE A 169 -4.57 2.87 -17.69
CA PHE A 169 -3.50 1.95 -17.32
C PHE A 169 -4.04 0.53 -17.31
N SER A 170 -3.30 -0.42 -17.88
CA SER A 170 -3.66 -1.83 -17.84
C SER A 170 -2.69 -2.63 -16.97
N ALA A 171 -3.22 -3.44 -16.07
CA ALA A 171 -2.41 -4.45 -15.37
C ALA A 171 -1.68 -5.37 -16.35
N ILE A 172 -2.29 -5.71 -17.49
CA ILE A 172 -1.74 -6.72 -18.41
C ILE A 172 -0.52 -6.16 -19.14
N THR A 173 -0.57 -4.91 -19.60
CA THR A 173 0.54 -4.30 -20.34
C THR A 173 1.53 -3.59 -19.42
N GLY A 174 1.07 -3.10 -18.26
CA GLY A 174 1.85 -2.30 -17.34
C GLY A 174 2.12 -0.87 -17.81
N ASN A 175 1.35 -0.36 -18.77
CA ASN A 175 1.53 0.99 -19.33
C ASN A 175 0.20 1.74 -19.40
N TRP A 176 0.29 3.07 -19.41
CA TRP A 176 -0.79 3.97 -19.79
C TRP A 176 -0.96 4.01 -21.30
N ALA A 177 -2.22 4.05 -21.75
CA ALA A 177 -2.59 4.44 -23.10
C ALA A 177 -3.50 5.66 -23.02
N THR A 178 -3.23 6.68 -23.83
CA THR A 178 -3.96 7.96 -23.79
C THR A 178 -4.63 8.23 -25.12
N ALA A 179 -5.91 8.59 -25.07
CA ALA A 179 -6.65 9.13 -26.21
C ALA A 179 -6.87 10.64 -25.99
N ASP A 180 -6.51 11.45 -26.99
CA ASP A 180 -6.80 12.89 -27.02
C ASP A 180 -8.25 13.10 -27.49
N LEU A 181 -9.01 13.86 -26.71
CA LEU A 181 -10.41 14.16 -26.98
C LEU A 181 -10.61 15.36 -27.89
N LYS A 182 -9.59 16.21 -28.09
CA LYS A 182 -9.66 17.37 -29.01
C LYS A 182 -9.83 16.89 -30.45
N ASP A 183 -9.11 15.84 -30.82
CA ASP A 183 -9.20 15.23 -32.15
C ASP A 183 -10.51 14.45 -32.34
N ALA A 184 -11.06 13.89 -31.26
CA ALA A 184 -12.33 13.17 -31.30
C ALA A 184 -13.51 14.13 -31.56
N ALA A 185 -13.52 15.31 -30.93
CA ALA A 185 -14.54 16.33 -31.15
C ALA A 185 -14.54 16.84 -32.60
N ALA A 186 -13.35 17.03 -33.20
CA ALA A 186 -13.22 17.43 -34.60
C ALA A 186 -13.78 16.37 -35.56
N LYS A 187 -13.48 15.08 -35.33
CA LYS A 187 -14.03 13.97 -36.13
C LYS A 187 -15.53 13.81 -36.00
N VAL A 188 -16.09 14.02 -34.80
CA VAL A 188 -17.54 13.98 -34.58
C VAL A 188 -18.25 15.13 -35.31
N ALA A 189 -17.64 16.32 -35.40
CA ALA A 189 -18.18 17.42 -36.19
C ALA A 189 -18.17 17.13 -37.70
N GLU A 190 -17.10 16.48 -38.19
CA GLU A 190 -16.98 16.05 -39.60
C GLU A 190 -18.03 14.98 -39.99
N TRP A 191 -18.29 14.01 -39.12
CA TRP A 191 -19.32 12.98 -39.37
C TRP A 191 -20.73 13.58 -39.44
N LYS A 192 -21.05 14.51 -38.55
CA LYS A 192 -22.35 15.22 -38.60
C LYS A 192 -22.55 16.02 -39.88
N HIS A 193 -21.49 16.59 -40.45
CA HIS A 193 -21.56 17.29 -41.74
C HIS A 193 -21.69 16.37 -42.95
N THR A 194 -21.29 15.11 -42.81
CA THR A 194 -21.36 14.12 -43.90
C THR A 194 -22.75 13.48 -43.93
N ASP A 195 -23.34 13.20 -42.78
CA ASP A 195 -24.70 12.63 -42.67
C ASP A 195 -25.78 13.62 -43.16
N GLU A 196 -25.60 14.93 -42.98
CA GLU A 196 -26.56 15.94 -43.44
C GLU A 196 -26.58 16.07 -44.98
N LYS A 197 -25.45 15.84 -45.65
CA LYS A 197 -25.34 15.94 -47.12
C LYS A 197 -25.91 14.75 -47.91
N ASP A 198 -26.09 13.59 -47.26
CA ASP A 198 -26.72 12.43 -47.91
C ASP A 198 -28.25 12.42 -47.75
N THR A 199 -28.81 13.27 -46.89
CA THR A 199 -30.28 13.41 -46.76
C THR A 199 -30.94 14.18 -47.91
N ASP A 200 -30.18 14.99 -48.66
CA ASP A 200 -30.65 15.74 -49.84
C ASP A 200 -30.50 14.95 -51.17
N ARG A 201 -30.04 13.70 -51.10
CA ARG A 201 -29.96 12.77 -52.24
C ARG A 201 -30.91 11.57 -52.04
N GLN A 202 -32.17 11.83 -51.73
CA GLN A 202 -33.24 10.87 -52.03
C GLN A 202 -33.98 11.33 -53.29
N PRO A 203 -34.10 10.47 -54.33
CA PRO A 203 -34.88 10.77 -55.54
C PRO A 203 -36.39 10.84 -55.26
#